data_AF-A0A413ITU7-F1
#
_entry.id   AF-A0A413ITU7-F1
#
_cell.length_a   1.000
_cell.length_b   1.000
_cell.length_c   1.000
_cell.angle_alpha   90.00
_cell.angle_beta   90.00
_cell.angle_gamma   90.00
#
_symmetry.space_group_name_H-M   'P 1'
#
loop_
_entity.id
_entity.type
_entity.pdbx_description
1 polymer ?
#
loop_
_entity_poly.entity_id
_entity_poly.type
_entity_poly.pdbx_seq_one_letter_code
_entity_poly.pdbx_strand_id
1 'polypeptide(L)'
;MKQFDIELAKAGHPVCTRDGRAVRILCHDRKSMDGYSILALVDEGDHESFIVCTSSGKFYKYKKDDPHDLFMSPVKKEGWINIYKELNSDHVFTSPVYKTLDEANEARDMSDIFLGTSKIEWEE
;
A
#
# COMPACT_ATOMS: atom_id res chain seq x y z
N MET A 1 5.36 -3.01 1.37
CA MET A 1 4.47 -4.16 1.70
C MET A 1 4.51 -4.42 3.20
N LYS A 2 3.34 -4.65 3.80
CA LYS A 2 3.20 -4.99 5.23
C LYS A 2 2.87 -6.47 5.39
N GLN A 3 3.19 -7.05 6.55
CA GLN A 3 2.87 -8.44 6.86
C GLN A 3 1.38 -8.71 6.62
N PHE A 4 1.06 -9.87 6.04
CA PHE A 4 -0.33 -10.25 5.76
C PHE A 4 -1.18 -10.26 7.02
N ASP A 5 -2.39 -9.72 6.90
CA ASP A 5 -3.41 -9.68 7.92
C ASP A 5 -4.73 -10.17 7.32
N ILE A 6 -5.23 -11.30 7.83
CA ILE A 6 -6.44 -11.94 7.31
C ILE A 6 -7.69 -11.11 7.55
N GLU A 7 -7.75 -10.32 8.62
CA GLU A 7 -8.92 -9.50 8.93
C GLU A 7 -8.97 -8.25 8.03
N LEU A 8 -7.81 -7.62 7.75
CA LEU A 8 -7.74 -6.56 6.74
C LEU A 8 -8.09 -7.07 5.35
N ALA A 9 -7.60 -8.25 4.98
CA ALA A 9 -7.93 -8.88 3.70
C ALA A 9 -9.43 -9.18 3.58
N LYS A 10 -10.08 -9.72 4.61
CA LYS A 10 -11.54 -9.90 4.66
C LYS A 10 -12.31 -8.59 4.58
N ALA A 11 -11.76 -7.50 5.13
CA ALA A 11 -12.31 -6.16 5.00
C ALA A 11 -12.10 -5.54 3.60
N GLY A 12 -11.48 -6.25 2.67
CA GLY A 12 -11.29 -5.83 1.28
C GLY A 12 -10.03 -4.99 1.04
N HIS A 13 -9.09 -4.94 1.99
CA HIS A 13 -7.81 -4.28 1.76
C HIS A 13 -7.00 -5.07 0.71
N PRO A 14 -6.29 -4.38 -0.22
CA PRO A 14 -5.55 -5.05 -1.28
C PRO A 14 -4.43 -5.96 -0.74
N VAL A 15 -4.28 -7.11 -1.39
CA VAL A 15 -3.28 -8.14 -1.07
C VAL A 15 -2.39 -8.34 -2.30
N CYS A 16 -1.11 -8.60 -2.06
CA CYS A 16 -0.17 -9.00 -3.09
C CYS A 16 0.65 -10.20 -2.61
N THR A 17 1.33 -10.86 -3.53
CA THR A 17 2.41 -11.80 -3.19
C THR A 17 3.63 -11.04 -2.66
N ARG A 18 4.56 -11.75 -2.03
CA ARG A 18 5.82 -11.20 -1.49
C ARG A 18 6.67 -10.51 -2.55
N ASP A 19 6.60 -10.98 -3.79
CA ASP A 19 7.29 -10.38 -4.94
C ASP A 19 6.49 -9.24 -5.61
N GLY A 20 5.30 -8.92 -5.10
CA GLY A 20 4.53 -7.72 -5.48
C GLY A 20 3.44 -7.92 -6.54
N ARG A 21 3.15 -9.16 -6.95
CA ARG A 21 2.03 -9.44 -7.88
C ARG A 21 0.68 -9.27 -7.19
N ALA A 22 -0.28 -8.68 -7.88
CA ALA A 22 -1.61 -8.44 -7.33
C ALA A 22 -2.32 -9.78 -7.04
N VAL A 23 -3.07 -9.82 -5.93
CA VAL A 23 -3.79 -11.02 -5.50
C VAL A 23 -5.26 -10.71 -5.26
N ARG A 24 -6.13 -11.55 -5.82
CA ARG A 24 -7.56 -11.56 -5.54
C ARG A 24 -7.92 -12.79 -4.73
N ILE A 25 -8.36 -12.61 -3.49
CA ILE A 25 -8.77 -13.72 -2.62
C ILE A 25 -10.22 -14.11 -2.95
N LEU A 26 -10.44 -15.41 -3.17
CA LEU A 26 -11.76 -15.97 -3.48
C LEU A 26 -12.44 -16.57 -2.24
N CYS A 27 -11.66 -17.07 -1.29
CA CYS A 27 -12.16 -17.76 -0.10
C CYS A 27 -11.10 -17.70 1.01
N HIS A 28 -11.55 -17.52 2.26
CA HIS A 28 -10.68 -17.44 3.45
C HIS A 28 -10.85 -18.65 4.40
N ASP A 29 -11.87 -19.46 4.17
CA ASP A 29 -12.36 -20.55 5.03
C ASP A 29 -12.42 -21.90 4.29
N ARG A 30 -11.58 -22.07 3.26
CA ARG A 30 -11.48 -23.31 2.49
C ARG A 30 -11.20 -24.47 3.45
N LYS A 31 -12.10 -25.45 3.48
CA LYS A 31 -11.90 -26.67 4.28
C LYS A 31 -10.77 -27.50 3.66
N SER A 32 -9.71 -27.73 4.41
CA SER A 32 -8.59 -28.57 3.99
C SER A 32 -7.97 -29.33 5.17
N MET A 33 -7.39 -30.49 4.89
CA MET A 33 -6.72 -31.31 5.91
C MET A 33 -5.32 -30.81 6.26
N ASP A 34 -4.71 -30.03 5.37
CA ASP A 34 -3.33 -29.54 5.44
C ASP A 34 -3.20 -28.14 6.09
N GLY A 35 -4.32 -27.48 6.38
CA GLY A 35 -4.39 -26.18 7.06
C GLY A 35 -4.26 -24.96 6.13
N TYR A 36 -4.47 -25.15 4.82
CA TYR A 36 -4.52 -24.09 3.82
C TYR A 36 -5.97 -23.64 3.59
N SER A 37 -6.36 -22.57 4.28
CA SER A 37 -7.74 -22.06 4.28
C SER A 37 -8.00 -20.95 3.25
N ILE A 38 -6.95 -20.36 2.67
CA ILE A 38 -7.10 -19.28 1.69
C ILE A 38 -6.98 -19.85 0.28
N LEU A 39 -7.93 -19.54 -0.59
CA LEU A 39 -7.83 -19.73 -2.05
C LEU A 39 -7.76 -18.36 -2.70
N ALA A 40 -6.72 -18.12 -3.48
CA ALA A 40 -6.48 -16.83 -4.12
C ALA A 40 -6.01 -16.99 -5.57
N LEU A 41 -6.18 -15.92 -6.34
CA LEU A 41 -5.72 -15.78 -7.71
C LEU A 41 -4.59 -14.75 -7.74
N VAL A 42 -3.45 -15.11 -8.33
CA VAL A 42 -2.30 -14.23 -8.55
C VAL A 42 -2.36 -13.74 -9.99
N ASP A 43 -2.23 -12.44 -10.19
CA ASP A 43 -2.15 -11.83 -11.51
C ASP A 43 -0.75 -12.04 -12.10
N GLU A 44 -0.66 -12.83 -13.17
CA GLU A 44 0.59 -13.06 -13.93
C GLU A 44 0.70 -12.12 -15.15
N GLY A 45 -0.25 -11.20 -15.32
CA GLY A 45 -0.31 -10.19 -16.38
C GLY A 45 -1.29 -10.56 -17.51
N ASP A 46 -1.13 -11.74 -18.13
CA ASP A 46 -2.00 -12.22 -19.22
C ASP A 46 -3.07 -13.22 -18.74
N HIS A 47 -2.87 -13.83 -17.58
CA HIS A 47 -3.78 -14.75 -16.94
C HIS A 47 -3.65 -14.69 -15.40
N GLU A 48 -4.58 -15.34 -14.71
CA GLU A 48 -4.50 -15.55 -13.27
C GLU A 48 -4.09 -16.99 -12.96
N SER A 49 -3.10 -17.18 -12.09
CA SER A 49 -2.76 -18.49 -11.51
C SER A 49 -3.47 -18.65 -10.15
N PHE A 50 -3.94 -19.84 -9.80
CA PHE A 50 -4.53 -20.06 -8.47
C PHE A 50 -3.50 -20.59 -7.49
N ILE A 51 -3.52 -20.07 -6.26
CA ILE A 51 -2.70 -20.53 -5.15
C ILE A 51 -3.55 -20.78 -3.91
N VAL A 52 -3.01 -21.59 -3.01
CA VAL A 52 -3.62 -21.88 -1.72
C VAL A 52 -2.64 -21.50 -0.62
N CYS A 53 -3.13 -20.77 0.36
CA CYS A 53 -2.30 -20.25 1.45
C CYS A 53 -2.89 -20.62 2.81
N THR A 54 -2.03 -20.66 3.83
CA THR A 54 -2.48 -20.75 5.23
C THR A 54 -3.26 -19.51 5.62
N SER A 55 -3.95 -19.53 6.76
CA SER A 55 -4.61 -18.34 7.33
C SER A 55 -3.66 -17.19 7.65
N SER A 56 -2.35 -17.47 7.77
CA SER A 56 -1.29 -16.47 7.93
C SER A 56 -0.69 -15.99 6.62
N GLY A 57 -1.26 -16.39 5.47
CA GLY A 57 -0.79 -15.99 4.15
C GLY A 57 0.43 -16.75 3.64
N LYS A 58 0.84 -17.87 4.26
CA LYS A 58 2.00 -18.64 3.78
C LYS A 58 1.61 -19.58 2.64
N PHE A 59 2.40 -19.59 1.57
CA PHE A 59 2.26 -20.55 0.47
C PHE A 59 2.86 -21.92 0.84
N TYR A 60 3.94 -21.93 1.63
CA TYR A 60 4.49 -23.15 2.23
C TYR A 60 4.51 -23.02 3.75
N LYS A 61 3.69 -23.81 4.44
CA LYS A 61 3.50 -23.77 5.90
C LYS A 61 4.80 -23.84 6.72
N TYR A 62 5.80 -24.60 6.26
CA TYR A 62 7.04 -24.85 7.01
C TYR A 62 8.27 -24.14 6.42
N LYS A 63 8.13 -23.44 5.30
CA LYS A 63 9.23 -22.69 4.68
C LYS A 63 9.25 -21.28 5.26
N LYS A 64 10.46 -20.72 5.43
CA LYS A 64 10.61 -19.38 6.01
C LYS A 64 9.98 -18.31 5.13
N ASP A 65 10.33 -18.27 3.84
CA ASP A 65 9.85 -17.30 2.87
C ASP A 65 9.62 -17.96 1.51
N ASP A 66 8.54 -17.58 0.84
CA ASP A 66 8.25 -17.93 -0.54
C ASP A 66 7.77 -16.71 -1.34
N PRO A 67 8.10 -16.58 -2.63
CA PRO A 67 7.57 -15.50 -3.47
C PRO A 67 6.04 -15.41 -3.47
N HIS A 68 5.33 -16.53 -3.32
CA HIS A 68 3.86 -16.58 -3.28
C HIS A 68 3.25 -16.35 -1.90
N ASP A 69 4.05 -16.10 -0.87
CA ASP A 69 3.51 -15.68 0.43
C ASP A 69 2.70 -14.39 0.25
N LEU A 70 1.51 -14.32 0.84
CA LEU A 70 0.67 -13.15 0.81
C LEU A 70 1.23 -12.06 1.73
N PHE A 71 1.04 -10.81 1.32
CA PHE A 71 1.35 -9.57 2.02
C PHE A 71 0.23 -8.56 1.80
N MET A 72 0.08 -7.60 2.70
CA MET A 72 -0.78 -6.44 2.42
C MET A 72 -0.06 -5.56 1.39
N SER A 73 -0.75 -5.25 0.29
CA SER A 73 -0.22 -4.38 -0.74
C SER A 73 0.06 -2.99 -0.17
N PRO A 74 1.10 -2.29 -0.67
CA PRO A 74 1.27 -0.88 -0.36
C PRO A 74 0.04 -0.11 -0.83
N VAL A 75 -0.44 0.81 -0.01
CA VAL A 75 -1.52 1.72 -0.41
C VAL A 75 -0.86 2.94 -1.01
N LYS A 76 -1.01 3.13 -2.33
CA LYS A 76 -0.61 4.38 -2.98
C LYS A 76 -1.47 5.51 -2.45
N LYS A 77 -0.81 6.54 -1.95
CA LYS A 77 -1.43 7.78 -1.48
C LYS A 77 -0.89 8.93 -2.31
N GLU A 78 -1.73 9.93 -2.47
CA GLU A 78 -1.39 11.18 -3.12
C GLU A 78 -1.88 12.35 -2.28
N GLY A 79 -1.25 13.50 -2.47
CA GLY A 79 -1.64 14.72 -1.81
C GLY A 79 -0.82 15.91 -2.27
N TRP A 80 -1.03 17.04 -1.63
CA TRP A 80 -0.42 18.32 -1.98
C TRP A 80 0.35 18.88 -0.80
N ILE A 81 1.52 19.44 -1.07
CA ILE A 81 2.34 20.15 -0.09
C ILE A 81 2.66 21.55 -0.59
N ASN A 82 2.70 22.50 0.32
CA ASN A 82 3.28 23.81 0.09
C ASN A 82 4.75 23.78 0.49
N ILE A 83 5.58 24.41 -0.32
CA ILE A 83 7.03 24.48 -0.17
C ILE A 83 7.39 25.93 0.20
N TYR A 84 8.20 26.09 1.24
CA TYR A 84 8.60 27.38 1.78
C TYR A 84 10.12 27.47 1.95
N LYS A 85 10.67 28.67 1.83
CA LYS A 85 12.07 29.00 2.10
C LYS A 85 12.21 29.78 3.40
N GLU A 86 13.07 29.34 4.30
CA GLU A 86 13.33 30.08 5.53
C GLU A 86 14.02 31.43 5.24
N LEU A 87 13.60 32.50 5.92
CA LEU A 87 14.18 33.84 5.74
C LEU A 87 15.67 33.83 6.08
N ASN A 88 16.49 34.40 5.19
CA ASN A 88 17.95 34.48 5.33
C ASN A 88 18.68 33.12 5.40
N SER A 89 18.05 32.06 4.89
CA SER A 89 18.59 30.70 4.89
C SER A 89 18.30 30.04 3.54
N ASP A 90 19.14 29.11 3.10
CA ASP A 90 18.86 28.26 1.92
C ASP A 90 18.04 27.01 2.28
N HIS A 91 17.60 26.91 3.53
CA HIS A 91 16.76 25.83 3.98
C HIS A 91 15.34 25.92 3.40
N VAL A 92 14.83 24.77 2.97
CA VAL A 92 13.47 24.60 2.43
C VAL A 92 12.73 23.62 3.31
N PHE A 93 11.49 23.96 3.64
CA PHE A 93 10.60 23.12 4.43
C PHE A 93 9.22 23.03 3.76
N THR A 94 8.40 22.09 4.22
CA THR A 94 7.10 21.80 3.62
C THR A 94 5.98 21.87 4.66
N SER A 95 4.77 22.16 4.21
CA SER A 95 3.55 21.98 5.01
C SER A 95 3.26 20.50 5.30
N PRO A 96 2.25 20.22 6.16
CA PRO A 96 1.55 18.93 6.12
C PRO A 96 0.99 18.61 4.73
N VAL A 97 0.61 17.36 4.52
CA VAL A 97 0.00 16.89 3.27
C VAL A 97 -1.50 17.19 3.27
N TYR A 98 -1.95 17.94 2.28
CA TYR A 98 -3.36 18.25 2.01
C TYR A 98 -3.95 17.26 1.01
N LYS A 99 -5.25 16.98 1.09
CA LYS A 99 -5.91 16.02 0.18
C LYS A 99 -6.15 16.63 -1.19
N THR A 100 -6.41 17.94 -1.24
CA THR A 100 -6.73 18.66 -2.47
C THR A 100 -5.81 19.86 -2.67
N LEU A 101 -5.74 20.34 -3.91
CA LEU A 101 -4.99 21.57 -4.24
C LEU A 101 -5.64 22.81 -3.59
N ASP A 102 -6.96 22.85 -3.50
CA ASP A 102 -7.68 23.98 -2.91
C ASP A 102 -7.40 24.09 -1.40
N GLU A 103 -7.43 22.97 -0.67
CA GLU A 103 -7.02 22.93 0.74
C GLU A 103 -5.58 23.46 0.93
N ALA A 104 -4.67 23.06 0.04
CA ALA A 104 -3.29 23.55 0.07
C ALA A 104 -3.20 25.05 -0.19
N ASN A 105 -3.97 25.58 -1.15
CA ASN A 105 -4.00 27.00 -1.48
C ASN A 105 -4.62 27.85 -0.37
N GLU A 106 -5.68 27.38 0.29
CA GLU A 106 -6.32 28.05 1.42
C GLU A 106 -5.41 28.13 2.64
N ALA A 107 -4.63 27.08 2.90
CA ALA A 107 -3.70 26.99 4.02
C ALA A 107 -2.33 27.62 3.74
N ARG A 108 -2.13 28.19 2.55
CA ARG A 108 -0.86 28.78 2.15
C ARG A 108 -0.58 30.10 2.88
N ASP A 109 0.65 30.26 3.37
CA ASP A 109 1.16 31.56 3.82
C ASP A 109 1.39 32.49 2.61
N MET A 110 0.81 33.69 2.66
CA MET A 110 0.89 34.69 1.58
C MET A 110 2.16 35.58 1.64
N SER A 111 3.10 35.28 2.54
CA SER A 111 4.38 35.98 2.65
C SER A 111 5.41 35.52 1.61
N ASP A 112 6.48 36.30 1.47
CA ASP A 112 7.54 36.11 0.45
C ASP A 112 8.35 34.79 0.63
N ILE A 113 8.06 34.01 1.68
CA ILE A 113 8.70 32.72 1.93
C ILE A 113 8.09 31.57 1.11
N PHE A 114 6.91 31.76 0.52
CA PHE A 114 6.25 30.73 -0.28
C PHE A 114 6.93 30.54 -1.64
N LEU A 115 7.31 29.29 -1.93
CA LEU A 115 7.96 28.92 -3.19
C LEU A 115 7.00 28.28 -4.19
N GLY A 116 6.04 27.48 -3.73
CA GLY A 116 5.14 26.76 -4.62
C GLY A 116 4.35 25.65 -3.94
N THR A 117 3.42 25.07 -4.69
CA THR A 117 2.59 23.94 -4.27
C THR A 117 2.83 22.78 -5.23
N SER A 118 3.12 21.60 -4.68
CA SER A 118 3.47 20.41 -5.46
C SER A 118 2.61 19.22 -5.06
N LYS A 119 2.20 18.43 -6.06
CA LYS A 119 1.61 17.11 -5.82
C LYS A 119 2.72 16.13 -5.45
N ILE A 120 2.46 15.30 -4.46
CA ILE A 120 3.33 14.20 -4.05
C ILE A 120 2.55 12.89 -4.07
N GLU A 121 3.28 11.80 -4.28
CA GLU A 121 2.78 10.43 -4.24
C GLU A 121 3.72 9.61 -3.36
N TRP A 122 3.17 8.74 -2.53
CA TRP A 122 3.94 7.84 -1.68
C TRP A 122 3.20 6.53 -1.43
N GLU A 123 3.92 5.54 -0.92
CA GLU A 123 3.38 4.24 -0.55
C GLU A 123 3.41 4.07 0.97
N GLU A 124 2.29 3.61 1.54
CA GLU A 124 2.17 3.29 2.98
C GLU A 124 1.92 1.80 3.23
#